data_AF-A0AA89NMD5-F1
#
_entry.id   AF-A0AA89NMD5-F1
#
_cell.length_a   1.000
_cell.length_b   1.000
_cell.length_c   1.000
_cell.angle_alpha   90.00
_cell.angle_beta   90.00
_cell.angle_gamma   90.00
#
_symmetry.space_group_name_H-M   'P 1'
#
loop_
_entity.id
_entity.type
_entity.pdbx_description
1 polymer ?
#
loop_
_entity_poly.entity_id
_entity_poly.type
_entity_poly.pdbx_seq_one_letter_code
_entity_poly.pdbx_strand_id
1 'polypeptide(L)'
;MKVNTSKQPSLPVQTSTGQAWKFFIYSAIGIFMFFVPVQIGETSSIMLDHIVSWIRMQFPALVPYYALIVIALGAVYPFYTKTWNKDVVAIVFSLLKVLGLMVAIMLMFKIGPSWLFKPDMGPFLYDKLVISVGLLVPIGSIFLALLVGYGLLEFVGVLMQPVADLENARTLGD
;
A
#
# COMPACT_ATOMS: atom_id res chain seq x y z
N MET A 1 55.44 19.75 -20.86
CA MET A 1 54.51 19.68 -19.71
C MET A 1 53.60 18.47 -19.94
N LYS A 2 53.86 17.33 -19.28
CA LYS A 2 53.09 16.09 -19.47
C LYS A 2 52.01 16.06 -18.38
N VAL A 3 50.74 16.14 -18.79
CA VAL A 3 49.60 16.03 -17.88
C VAL A 3 49.47 14.57 -17.46
N ASN A 4 49.66 14.30 -16.17
CA ASN A 4 49.44 12.98 -15.58
C ASN A 4 47.93 12.71 -15.53
N THR A 5 47.47 11.77 -16.34
CA THR A 5 46.15 11.17 -16.25
C THR A 5 46.08 10.38 -14.93
N SER A 6 45.54 10.99 -13.87
CA SER A 6 45.24 10.31 -12.62
C SER A 6 44.09 9.32 -12.85
N LYS A 7 44.50 8.06 -12.91
CA LYS A 7 43.70 6.84 -12.74
C LYS A 7 42.58 7.11 -11.73
N GLN A 8 41.32 7.14 -12.18
CA GLN A 8 40.18 7.16 -11.26
C GLN A 8 40.21 5.88 -10.41
N PRO A 9 39.97 5.97 -9.09
CA PRO A 9 39.84 4.78 -8.26
C PRO A 9 38.60 4.02 -8.74
N SER A 10 38.78 2.88 -9.40
CA SER A 10 37.68 1.95 -9.65
C SER A 10 37.18 1.47 -8.30
N LEU A 11 36.01 1.97 -7.89
CA LEU A 11 35.29 1.45 -6.74
C LEU A 11 35.14 -0.06 -6.94
N PRO A 12 35.47 -0.91 -5.95
CA PRO A 12 35.25 -2.33 -6.07
C PRO A 12 33.75 -2.53 -6.24
N VAL A 13 33.33 -2.95 -7.43
CA VAL A 13 31.99 -3.48 -7.66
C VAL A 13 31.94 -4.76 -6.83
N GLN A 14 31.42 -4.64 -5.61
CA GLN A 14 31.15 -5.79 -4.76
C GLN A 14 30.01 -6.57 -5.40
N THR A 15 30.33 -7.46 -6.34
CA THR A 15 29.45 -8.53 -6.79
C THR A 15 29.32 -9.54 -5.66
N SER A 16 28.58 -9.16 -4.62
CA SER A 16 28.12 -10.12 -3.63
C SER A 16 27.07 -10.99 -4.31
N THR A 17 27.47 -12.16 -4.79
CA THR A 17 26.55 -13.20 -5.29
C THR A 17 25.43 -13.50 -4.28
N GLY A 18 25.70 -13.29 -2.98
CA GLY A 18 24.72 -13.39 -1.90
C GLY A 18 23.66 -12.28 -1.87
N GLN A 19 23.93 -11.08 -2.41
CA GLN A 19 22.94 -10.01 -2.54
C GLN A 19 22.02 -10.22 -3.75
N ALA A 20 22.54 -10.71 -4.87
CA ALA A 20 21.74 -11.02 -6.06
C ALA A 20 20.73 -12.18 -5.82
N TRP A 21 21.10 -13.17 -5.01
CA TRP A 21 20.19 -14.24 -4.61
C TRP A 21 19.06 -13.75 -3.70
N LYS A 22 19.38 -12.88 -2.74
CA LYS A 22 18.39 -12.23 -1.88
C LYS A 22 17.43 -11.38 -2.71
N PHE A 23 17.95 -10.58 -3.65
CA PHE A 23 17.16 -9.83 -4.62
C PHE A 23 16.08 -10.71 -5.26
N PHE A 24 16.48 -11.85 -5.82
CA PHE A 24 15.57 -12.71 -6.58
C PHE A 24 14.51 -13.33 -5.67
N ILE A 25 14.90 -13.85 -4.50
CA ILE A 25 13.96 -14.48 -3.55
C ILE A 25 12.93 -13.47 -3.02
N TYR A 26 13.38 -12.33 -2.47
CA TYR A 26 12.46 -11.37 -1.85
C TYR A 26 11.54 -10.72 -2.89
N SER A 27 12.05 -10.49 -4.11
CA SER A 27 11.24 -10.02 -5.23
C SER A 27 10.22 -11.06 -5.69
N ALA A 28 10.61 -12.34 -5.81
CA ALA A 28 9.71 -13.42 -6.18
C ALA A 28 8.59 -13.60 -5.16
N ILE A 29 8.89 -13.53 -3.86
CA ILE A 29 7.89 -13.57 -2.79
C ILE A 29 6.93 -12.38 -2.93
N GLY A 30 7.44 -11.16 -3.11
CA GLY A 30 6.58 -9.99 -3.29
C GLY A 30 5.68 -10.10 -4.53
N ILE A 31 6.23 -10.60 -5.65
CA ILE A 31 5.48 -10.79 -6.90
C ILE A 31 4.37 -11.80 -6.70
N PHE A 32 4.71 -12.95 -6.11
CA PHE A 32 3.75 -14.01 -5.83
C PHE A 32 2.60 -13.50 -4.94
N MET A 33 2.91 -12.67 -3.95
CA MET A 33 1.92 -12.18 -3.00
C MET A 33 0.93 -11.17 -3.62
N PHE A 34 1.39 -10.32 -4.54
CA PHE A 34 0.58 -9.24 -5.14
C PHE A 34 -0.03 -9.56 -6.50
N PHE A 35 0.68 -10.30 -7.34
CA PHE A 35 0.36 -10.39 -8.77
C PHE A 35 -0.07 -11.79 -9.20
N VAL A 36 0.16 -12.82 -8.39
CA VAL A 36 -0.26 -14.18 -8.72
C VAL A 36 -1.61 -14.46 -8.07
N PRO A 37 -2.71 -14.49 -8.85
CA PRO A 37 -3.98 -14.95 -8.33
C PRO A 37 -3.91 -16.46 -8.10
N VAL A 38 -4.43 -16.91 -6.98
CA VAL A 38 -4.55 -18.33 -6.66
C VAL A 38 -6.02 -18.61 -6.37
N GLN A 39 -6.48 -19.73 -6.91
CA GLN A 39 -7.82 -20.22 -6.64
C GLN A 39 -7.80 -21.02 -5.34
N ILE A 40 -8.49 -20.53 -4.30
CA ILE A 40 -8.76 -21.30 -3.09
C ILE A 40 -10.28 -21.41 -2.93
N GLY A 41 -10.81 -22.62 -3.12
CA GLY A 41 -12.26 -22.83 -3.17
C GLY A 41 -12.88 -22.25 -4.45
N GLU A 42 -13.92 -21.42 -4.32
CA GLU A 42 -14.64 -20.82 -5.44
C GLU A 42 -14.14 -19.41 -5.83
N THR A 43 -13.25 -18.82 -5.04
CA THR A 43 -12.73 -17.47 -5.29
C THR A 43 -11.29 -17.47 -5.82
N SER A 44 -11.08 -16.79 -6.95
CA SER A 44 -9.75 -16.45 -7.47
C SER A 44 -9.37 -15.06 -6.97
N SER A 45 -8.32 -14.97 -6.16
CA SER A 45 -7.84 -13.68 -5.66
C SER A 45 -6.34 -13.72 -5.40
N ILE A 46 -5.76 -12.56 -5.17
CA ILE A 46 -4.34 -12.42 -4.80
C ILE A 46 -4.08 -13.09 -3.44
N MET A 47 -2.83 -13.51 -3.20
CA MET A 47 -2.50 -14.20 -1.95
C MET A 47 -2.69 -13.34 -0.71
N LEU A 48 -2.45 -12.03 -0.81
CA LEU A 48 -2.71 -11.10 0.28
C LEU A 48 -4.17 -11.09 0.71
N ASP A 49 -5.09 -11.15 -0.24
CA ASP A 49 -6.53 -11.14 0.05
C ASP A 49 -6.97 -12.41 0.77
N HIS A 50 -6.37 -13.56 0.44
CA HIS A 50 -6.60 -14.80 1.17
C HIS A 50 -6.12 -14.71 2.62
N ILE A 51 -4.96 -14.09 2.88
CA ILE A 51 -4.47 -13.87 4.25
C ILE A 51 -5.41 -12.94 5.03
N VAL A 52 -5.81 -11.83 4.41
CA VAL A 52 -6.74 -10.86 5.02
C VAL A 52 -8.09 -11.52 5.31
N SER A 53 -8.62 -12.29 4.35
CA SER A 53 -9.86 -13.04 4.50
C SER A 53 -9.75 -14.12 5.58
N TRP A 54 -8.61 -14.80 5.68
CA TRP A 54 -8.35 -15.77 6.75
C TRP A 54 -8.34 -15.11 8.13
N ILE A 55 -7.68 -13.96 8.29
CA ILE A 55 -7.68 -13.20 9.56
C ILE A 55 -9.10 -12.78 9.95
N ARG A 56 -9.89 -12.33 8.96
CA ARG A 56 -11.30 -11.95 9.15
C ARG A 56 -12.16 -13.10 9.64
N MET A 57 -11.98 -14.29 9.05
CA MET A 57 -12.71 -15.49 9.43
C MET A 57 -12.29 -16.00 10.82
N GLN A 58 -11.01 -15.91 11.15
CA GLN A 58 -10.47 -16.39 12.41
C GLN A 58 -10.80 -15.46 13.59
N PHE A 59 -10.85 -14.14 13.35
CA PHE A 59 -11.06 -13.13 14.40
C PHE A 59 -12.22 -12.16 14.06
N PRO A 60 -13.44 -12.65 13.77
CA PRO A 60 -14.54 -11.83 13.29
C PRO A 60 -14.98 -10.77 14.31
N ALA A 61 -14.81 -11.06 15.60
CA ALA A 61 -15.14 -10.13 16.67
C ALA A 61 -14.09 -9.03 16.85
N LEU A 62 -12.80 -9.30 16.63
CA LEU A 62 -11.71 -8.34 16.91
C LEU A 62 -11.44 -7.38 15.75
N VAL A 63 -11.67 -7.86 14.54
CA VAL A 63 -11.34 -7.17 13.30
C VAL A 63 -12.09 -5.82 13.12
N PRO A 64 -13.39 -5.70 13.43
CA PRO A 64 -14.08 -4.40 13.48
C PRO A 64 -13.45 -3.41 14.47
N TYR A 65 -13.10 -3.86 15.68
CA TYR A 65 -12.43 -3.00 16.67
C TYR A 65 -11.08 -2.52 16.18
N TYR A 66 -10.30 -3.41 15.55
CA TYR A 66 -9.03 -3.04 14.92
C TYR A 66 -9.24 -1.94 13.87
N ALA A 67 -10.24 -2.08 12.99
CA ALA A 67 -10.54 -1.08 11.98
C ALA A 67 -10.93 0.28 12.60
N LEU A 68 -11.73 0.28 13.68
CA LEU A 68 -12.07 1.50 14.41
C LEU A 68 -10.82 2.16 15.01
N ILE A 69 -9.92 1.39 15.61
CA ILE A 69 -8.66 1.90 16.17
C ILE A 69 -7.81 2.53 15.06
N VAL A 70 -7.67 1.89 13.90
CA VAL A 70 -6.90 2.43 12.76
C VAL A 70 -7.52 3.74 12.27
N ILE A 71 -8.85 3.83 12.15
CA ILE A 71 -9.55 5.06 11.78
C ILE A 71 -9.32 6.16 12.83
N ALA A 72 -9.43 5.82 14.12
CA ALA A 72 -9.20 6.74 15.21
C ALA A 72 -7.77 7.30 15.20
N LEU A 73 -6.77 6.44 15.02
CA LEU A 73 -5.37 6.84 14.87
C LEU A 73 -5.18 7.76 13.67
N GLY A 74 -5.74 7.40 12.51
CA GLY A 74 -5.67 8.22 11.28
C GLY A 74 -6.34 9.58 11.42
N ALA A 75 -7.42 9.66 12.20
CA ALA A 75 -8.14 10.90 12.50
C ALA A 75 -7.40 11.77 13.53
N VAL A 76 -6.82 11.19 14.57
CA VAL A 76 -6.10 11.91 15.64
C VAL A 76 -4.71 12.36 15.19
N TYR A 77 -4.03 11.60 14.33
CA TYR A 77 -2.68 11.89 13.84
C TYR A 77 -2.44 13.35 13.37
N PRO A 78 -3.27 13.96 12.50
CA PRO A 78 -3.08 15.35 12.08
C PRO A 78 -3.26 16.38 13.20
N PHE A 79 -4.04 16.07 14.25
CA PHE A 79 -4.20 16.95 15.42
C PHE A 79 -3.00 16.85 16.36
N TYR A 80 -2.50 15.63 16.59
CA TYR A 80 -1.30 15.40 17.40
C TYR A 80 -0.06 16.07 16.78
N THR A 81 0.11 15.93 15.47
CA THR A 81 1.23 16.51 14.72
C THR A 81 1.04 18.01 14.40
N LYS A 82 -0.08 18.62 14.83
CA LYS A 82 -0.47 20.02 14.55
C LYS A 82 -0.45 20.37 13.05
N THR A 83 -0.60 19.39 12.17
CA THR A 83 -0.61 19.60 10.71
C THR A 83 -2.01 19.87 10.16
N TRP A 84 -3.04 19.79 10.99
CA TRP A 84 -4.44 19.93 10.59
C TRP A 84 -4.79 21.31 10.00
N ASN A 85 -4.05 22.36 10.35
CA ASN A 85 -4.27 23.74 9.89
C ASN A 85 -3.08 24.30 9.08
N LYS A 86 -2.42 23.46 8.29
CA LYS A 86 -1.33 23.94 7.42
C LYS A 86 -1.88 24.71 6.22
N ASP A 87 -2.90 24.15 5.56
CA ASP A 87 -3.54 24.71 4.37
C ASP A 87 -5.03 24.34 4.36
N VAL A 88 -5.83 25.00 3.52
CA VAL A 88 -7.28 24.73 3.38
C VAL A 88 -7.55 23.25 3.12
N VAL A 89 -6.73 22.60 2.29
CA VAL A 89 -6.81 21.16 2.01
C VAL A 89 -6.63 20.35 3.29
N ALA A 90 -5.60 20.66 4.09
CA ALA A 90 -5.34 19.96 5.35
C ALA A 90 -6.49 20.11 6.35
N ILE A 91 -7.11 21.30 6.41
CA ILE A 91 -8.28 21.57 7.27
C ILE A 91 -9.46 20.71 6.84
N VAL A 92 -9.80 20.72 5.54
CA VAL A 92 -10.92 19.94 4.99
C VAL A 92 -10.71 18.45 5.21
N PHE A 93 -9.52 17.91 4.91
CA PHE A 93 -9.21 16.50 5.14
C PHE A 93 -9.23 16.12 6.62
N SER A 94 -8.80 17.01 7.51
CA SER A 94 -8.83 16.75 8.96
C SER A 94 -10.27 16.72 9.48
N LEU A 95 -11.13 17.64 9.03
CA LEU A 95 -12.56 17.61 9.33
C LEU A 95 -13.22 16.34 8.78
N LEU A 96 -12.92 15.96 7.54
CA LEU A 96 -13.46 14.75 6.93
C LEU A 96 -13.02 13.48 7.67
N LYS A 97 -11.79 13.43 8.19
CA LYS A 97 -11.31 12.33 9.03
C LYS A 97 -12.08 12.22 10.34
N VAL A 98 -12.37 13.34 11.00
CA VAL A 98 -13.18 13.35 12.24
C VAL A 98 -14.61 12.92 11.95
N LEU A 99 -15.21 13.42 10.86
CA LEU A 99 -16.54 12.97 10.41
C LEU A 99 -16.56 11.47 10.10
N GLY A 100 -15.54 10.96 9.40
CA GLY A 100 -15.37 9.54 9.11
C GLY A 100 -15.27 8.69 10.38
N LEU A 101 -14.54 9.16 11.40
CA LEU A 101 -14.47 8.52 12.70
C LEU A 101 -15.84 8.49 13.39
N MET A 102 -16.57 9.61 13.38
CA MET A 102 -17.93 9.65 13.94
C MET A 102 -18.86 8.65 13.24
N VAL A 103 -18.81 8.58 11.91
CA VAL A 103 -19.60 7.62 11.12
C VAL A 103 -19.20 6.18 11.43
N ALA A 104 -17.91 5.88 11.57
CA ALA A 104 -17.43 4.55 11.94
C ALA A 104 -17.94 4.12 13.33
N ILE A 105 -17.94 5.02 14.32
CA ILE A 105 -18.51 4.79 15.65
C ILE A 105 -20.02 4.54 15.53
N MET A 106 -20.75 5.38 14.78
CA MET A 106 -22.19 5.22 14.54
C MET A 106 -22.53 3.85 13.95
N LEU A 107 -21.76 3.40 12.95
CA LEU A 107 -21.95 2.09 12.32
C LEU A 107 -21.69 0.94 13.28
N MET A 108 -20.63 1.04 14.09
CA MET A 108 -20.25 0.00 15.04
C MET A 108 -21.25 -0.16 16.19
N PHE A 109 -21.73 0.96 16.75
CA PHE A 109 -22.73 0.93 17.82
C PHE A 109 -24.17 0.81 17.31
N LYS A 110 -24.38 0.79 15.99
CA LYS A 110 -25.69 0.81 15.33
C LYS A 110 -26.58 1.99 15.75
N ILE A 111 -25.96 3.15 15.98
CA ILE A 111 -26.63 4.40 16.36
C ILE A 111 -26.47 5.38 15.21
N GLY A 112 -27.55 5.82 14.57
CA GLY A 112 -27.47 6.75 13.45
C GLY A 112 -28.72 6.82 12.58
N PRO A 113 -28.70 7.64 11.51
CA PRO A 113 -29.83 7.84 10.63
C PRO A 113 -30.10 6.60 9.75
N SER A 114 -31.37 6.33 9.45
CA SER A 114 -31.82 5.12 8.75
C SER A 114 -31.20 4.92 7.36
N TRP A 115 -30.84 5.99 6.67
CA TRP A 115 -30.17 5.92 5.36
C TRP A 115 -28.76 5.33 5.44
N LEU A 116 -28.07 5.52 6.57
CA LEU A 116 -26.71 5.03 6.79
C LEU A 116 -26.68 3.51 6.99
N PHE A 117 -27.72 2.95 7.59
CA PHE A 117 -27.83 1.50 7.83
C PHE A 117 -28.39 0.71 6.65
N LYS A 118 -28.62 1.35 5.50
CA LYS A 118 -28.97 0.62 4.28
C LYS A 118 -27.87 -0.39 3.95
N PRO A 119 -28.19 -1.66 3.61
CA PRO A 119 -27.21 -2.72 3.41
C PRO A 119 -26.07 -2.35 2.44
N ASP A 120 -26.41 -1.61 1.38
CA ASP A 120 -25.48 -1.25 0.31
C ASP A 120 -24.65 0.01 0.61
N MET A 121 -24.85 0.62 1.78
CA MET A 121 -24.20 1.87 2.19
C MET A 121 -23.29 1.65 3.39
N GLY A 122 -23.75 1.91 4.61
CA GLY A 122 -22.92 1.89 5.81
C GLY A 122 -22.27 0.54 6.10
N PRO A 123 -23.05 -0.55 6.20
CA PRO A 123 -22.50 -1.89 6.41
C PRO A 123 -21.55 -2.30 5.28
N PHE A 124 -21.88 -2.03 4.01
CA PHE A 124 -20.98 -2.32 2.90
C PHE A 124 -19.65 -1.54 3.01
N LEU A 125 -19.70 -0.23 3.22
CA LEU A 125 -18.51 0.60 3.37
C LEU A 125 -17.65 0.11 4.54
N TYR A 126 -18.25 -0.23 5.68
CA TYR A 126 -17.50 -0.67 6.85
C TYR A 126 -16.97 -2.09 6.70
N ASP A 127 -17.83 -3.07 6.42
CA ASP A 127 -17.49 -4.48 6.41
C ASP A 127 -16.76 -4.93 5.14
N LYS A 128 -17.04 -4.33 3.98
CA LYS A 128 -16.44 -4.75 2.70
C LYS A 128 -15.27 -3.88 2.28
N LEU A 129 -15.25 -2.59 2.64
CA LEU A 129 -14.16 -1.70 2.26
C LEU A 129 -13.22 -1.40 3.42
N VAL A 130 -13.70 -0.74 4.49
CA VAL A 130 -12.87 -0.24 5.58
C VAL A 130 -12.12 -1.37 6.27
N ILE A 131 -12.80 -2.44 6.66
CA ILE A 131 -12.14 -3.58 7.31
C ILE A 131 -11.16 -4.27 6.33
N SER A 132 -11.51 -4.40 5.05
CA SER A 132 -10.69 -5.12 4.08
C SER A 132 -9.40 -4.35 3.79
N VAL A 133 -9.55 -3.08 3.44
CA VAL A 133 -8.46 -2.16 3.15
C VAL A 133 -7.62 -1.92 4.40
N GLY A 134 -8.25 -1.79 5.58
CA GLY A 134 -7.57 -1.56 6.85
C GLY A 134 -6.64 -2.69 7.28
N LEU A 135 -6.94 -3.94 6.91
CA LEU A 135 -6.06 -5.08 7.10
C LEU A 135 -5.07 -5.25 5.94
N LEU A 136 -5.53 -5.04 4.70
CA LEU A 136 -4.73 -5.23 3.50
C LEU A 136 -3.57 -4.23 3.43
N VAL A 137 -3.79 -2.96 3.76
CA VAL A 137 -2.75 -1.91 3.61
C VAL A 137 -1.51 -2.18 4.47
N PRO A 138 -1.62 -2.45 5.79
CA PRO A 138 -0.44 -2.73 6.61
C PRO A 138 0.26 -4.05 6.25
N ILE A 139 -0.50 -5.09 5.87
CA ILE A 139 0.09 -6.38 5.50
C ILE A 139 0.77 -6.25 4.13
N GLY A 140 0.07 -5.66 3.16
CA GLY A 140 0.57 -5.39 1.83
C GLY A 140 1.81 -4.50 1.85
N SER A 141 1.90 -3.51 2.73
CA SER A 141 3.07 -2.63 2.80
C SER A 141 4.37 -3.37 3.14
N ILE A 142 4.30 -4.46 3.93
CA ILE A 142 5.45 -5.32 4.24
C ILE A 142 5.98 -5.96 2.94
N PHE A 143 5.09 -6.56 2.15
CA PHE A 143 5.47 -7.19 0.88
C PHE A 143 5.85 -6.16 -0.19
N LEU A 144 5.23 -4.97 -0.16
CA LEU A 144 5.58 -3.87 -1.06
C LEU A 144 6.98 -3.36 -0.76
N ALA A 145 7.36 -3.29 0.53
CA ALA A 145 8.73 -2.98 0.93
C ALA A 145 9.72 -4.05 0.44
N LEU A 146 9.32 -5.33 0.33
CA LEU A 146 10.16 -6.35 -0.30
C LEU A 146 10.34 -6.10 -1.81
N LEU A 147 9.26 -5.73 -2.51
CA LEU A 147 9.33 -5.43 -3.95
C LEU A 147 10.16 -4.17 -4.26
N VAL A 148 9.92 -3.10 -3.51
CA VAL A 148 10.58 -1.81 -3.71
C VAL A 148 12.00 -1.85 -3.17
N GLY A 149 12.17 -2.33 -1.95
CA GLY A 149 13.43 -2.25 -1.19
C GLY A 149 14.51 -3.22 -1.66
N TYR A 150 14.15 -4.33 -2.30
CA TYR A 150 15.14 -5.22 -2.91
C TYR A 150 15.43 -4.88 -4.38
N GLY A 151 14.89 -3.80 -4.94
CA GLY A 151 15.33 -3.30 -6.26
C GLY A 151 14.61 -3.89 -7.47
N LEU A 152 13.53 -4.67 -7.30
CA LEU A 152 12.77 -5.16 -8.45
C LEU A 152 12.21 -4.00 -9.28
N LEU A 153 11.71 -2.96 -8.61
CA LEU A 153 11.19 -1.77 -9.31
C LEU A 153 12.28 -1.03 -10.09
N GLU A 154 13.52 -1.02 -9.60
CA GLU A 154 14.66 -0.45 -10.30
C GLU A 154 15.02 -1.30 -11.53
N PHE A 155 15.04 -2.62 -11.39
CA PHE A 155 15.28 -3.55 -12.50
C PHE A 155 14.20 -3.43 -13.59
N VAL A 156 12.93 -3.41 -13.21
CA VAL A 156 11.81 -3.22 -14.13
C VAL A 156 11.87 -1.84 -14.78
N GLY A 157 12.24 -0.80 -14.02
CA GLY A 157 12.42 0.56 -14.54
C GLY A 157 13.49 0.64 -15.64
N VAL A 158 14.67 0.03 -15.42
CA VAL A 158 15.73 -0.06 -16.44
C VAL A 158 15.26 -0.84 -17.66
N LEU A 159 14.49 -1.92 -17.46
CA LEU A 159 13.95 -2.71 -18.57
C LEU A 159 12.87 -1.96 -19.38
N MET A 160 12.10 -1.08 -18.74
CA MET A 160 11.06 -0.27 -19.40
C MET A 160 11.60 1.01 -20.04
N GLN A 161 12.80 1.47 -19.66
CA GLN A 161 13.41 2.71 -20.17
C GLN A 161 13.44 2.80 -21.71
N PRO A 162 13.81 1.74 -22.47
CA PRO A 162 13.78 1.80 -23.93
C PRO A 162 12.39 2.05 -24.52
N VAL A 163 11.32 1.55 -23.87
CA VAL A 163 9.94 1.77 -24.33
C VAL A 163 9.53 3.22 -24.14
N ALA A 164 9.86 3.80 -22.98
CA ALA A 164 9.59 5.20 -22.69
C ALA A 164 10.32 6.15 -23.67
N ASP A 165 11.58 5.83 -24.00
CA ASP A 165 12.37 6.62 -24.95
C ASP A 165 11.82 6.54 -26.38
N LEU A 166 11.32 5.36 -26.78
CA LEU A 166 10.67 5.16 -28.08
C LEU A 166 9.34 5.91 -28.22
N GLU A 167 8.56 6.03 -27.14
CA GLU A 167 7.32 6.81 -27.13
C GLU A 167 7.61 8.31 -27.18
N ASN A 168 8.57 8.80 -26.39
CA ASN A 168 8.99 10.20 -26.41
C ASN A 168 9.55 10.62 -27.78
N ALA A 169 10.29 9.73 -28.45
CA ALA A 169 10.79 9.98 -29.81
C ALA A 169 9.67 10.05 -30.86
N ARG A 170 8.53 9.36 -30.66
CA ARG A 170 7.35 9.47 -31.54
C ARG A 170 6.60 10.77 -31.33
N THR A 171 6.44 11.23 -30.08
CA THR A 171 5.71 12.47 -29.76
C THR A 171 6.46 13.76 -30.12
N LEU A 172 7.77 13.70 -30.36
CA LEU A 172 8.61 14.82 -30.82
C LEU A 172 8.80 14.85 -32.34
N GLY A 173 8.28 13.84 -33.06
CA GLY A 173 8.34 13.73 -34.51
C GLY A 173 7.12 14.32 -35.24
N ASP A 174 6.11 14.78 -34.49
CA ASP A 174 4.90 15.49 -34.95
C ASP A 174 4.97 16.97 -34.53
#